data_AF-A0A2E4M302-F1
#
_entry.id   AF-A0A2E4M302-F1
#
_cell.length_a   1.000
_cell.length_b   1.000
_cell.length_c   1.000
_cell.angle_alpha   90.00
_cell.angle_beta   90.00
_cell.angle_gamma   90.00
#
_symmetry.space_group_name_H-M   'P 1'
#
loop_
_entity.id
_entity.type
_entity.pdbx_description
1 polymer ?
#
loop_
_entity_poly.entity_id
_entity_poly.type
_entity_poly.pdbx_seq_one_letter_code
_entity_poly.pdbx_strand_id
1 'polypeptide(L)'
;MSQPQDPNQPQYDQQAYQQAEYQDQYAQQQVAQEQAHEEELPPESSSNSSFLLFRAIPSWGVSLVLHTAILVILGLVILHQQANSQPSMVSSLSTDDLIDEIFEEEILEPIDTPVEVAQEVTPDLQMSLDPVEEVTDSEPVEVADDVEAAIADVELVEFGDKSIPDVNLTDSVSTVTGTGLAGRGSQSRSQMVKQYGGTKESEAAVAEALKWFARHQLPNGAWSFDHQKGQCQGRCGNPGRLGTSFNGATALAILPYLGAGQTHTEGNYKEIVERGLYFLTNSYKAEGIRGNWADPGGRLYTHGLCGIVLCEAYAMTNDKRLLNAAQMAINHIVYAQDPVGGGWRYQPRQAGDTSVVGWQLMALKSGHMAYLQVPKLTVAKASLFLDSVSLEEGAYYGYTTPGKRPATTAVGLLCRMYLGWKKNEPGLEKGVEYLSNHGPSKTDMYFNYYATQVLRHYGAEKWTKWNTEMRDWLVKEQSMADNHMKGSWMVGNGHGAGAGGRLYTTSMATMILEVYYRHMPIYKTQAAEDDFPL
;
A
#
# COMPACT_ATOMS: atom_id res chain seq x y z
N MET A 1 -44.67 61.80 -53.64
CA MET A 1 -43.45 62.54 -53.24
C MET A 1 -43.21 62.26 -51.78
N SER A 2 -42.20 61.42 -51.51
CA SER A 2 -41.77 61.03 -50.17
C SER A 2 -40.99 62.18 -49.53
N GLN A 3 -41.22 62.46 -48.24
CA GLN A 3 -40.31 63.28 -47.46
C GLN A 3 -39.15 62.42 -46.94
N PRO A 4 -37.91 62.94 -46.87
CA PRO A 4 -36.77 62.20 -46.35
C PRO A 4 -36.79 62.20 -44.82
N GLN A 5 -36.56 61.03 -44.22
CA GLN A 5 -36.31 60.88 -42.79
C GLN A 5 -34.84 61.20 -42.46
N ASP A 6 -34.66 61.89 -41.33
CA ASP A 6 -33.39 62.32 -40.75
C ASP A 6 -32.62 61.10 -40.16
N PRO A 7 -31.34 60.86 -40.49
CA PRO A 7 -30.61 59.67 -40.06
C PRO A 7 -30.14 59.65 -38.60
N ASN A 8 -30.41 60.68 -37.78
CA ASN A 8 -29.77 60.83 -36.46
C ASN A 8 -30.72 60.82 -35.24
N GLN A 9 -31.87 60.15 -35.31
CA GLN A 9 -32.70 59.94 -34.11
C GLN A 9 -32.29 58.64 -33.37
N PRO A 10 -31.84 58.71 -32.09
CA PRO A 10 -31.56 57.52 -31.32
C PRO A 10 -32.85 56.74 -31.07
N GLN A 11 -32.85 55.48 -31.45
CA GLN A 11 -33.96 54.56 -31.26
C GLN A 11 -34.01 54.19 -29.76
N TYR A 12 -34.90 54.85 -29.01
CA TYR A 12 -35.15 54.54 -27.62
C TYR A 12 -35.72 53.12 -27.50
N ASP A 13 -35.00 52.26 -26.78
CA ASP A 13 -35.38 50.87 -26.52
C ASP A 13 -36.57 50.83 -25.55
N GLN A 14 -37.78 50.83 -26.11
CA GLN A 14 -39.03 50.71 -25.35
C GLN A 14 -39.13 49.38 -24.58
N GLN A 15 -38.38 48.34 -24.96
CA GLN A 15 -38.40 47.07 -24.23
C GLN A 15 -37.62 47.16 -22.93
N ALA A 16 -36.48 47.87 -22.92
CA ALA A 16 -35.71 48.10 -21.70
C ALA A 16 -36.49 48.93 -20.66
N TYR A 17 -37.31 49.89 -21.10
CA TYR A 17 -38.13 50.71 -20.21
C TYR A 17 -39.29 49.93 -19.58
N GLN A 18 -39.98 49.09 -20.36
CA GLN A 18 -41.07 48.24 -19.85
C GLN A 18 -40.55 47.17 -18.87
N GLN A 19 -39.34 46.67 -19.07
CA GLN A 19 -38.75 45.67 -18.19
C GLN A 19 -38.33 46.27 -16.84
N ALA A 20 -37.90 47.54 -16.81
CA ALA A 20 -37.61 48.27 -15.59
C ALA A 20 -38.87 48.57 -14.76
N GLU A 21 -39.96 49.03 -15.40
CA GLU A 21 -41.24 49.27 -14.71
C GLU A 21 -41.84 47.99 -14.10
N TYR A 22 -41.69 46.85 -14.79
CA TYR A 22 -42.19 45.56 -14.28
C TYR A 22 -41.43 45.09 -13.04
N GLN A 23 -40.11 45.30 -12.98
CA GLN A 23 -39.31 44.93 -11.81
C GLN A 23 -39.61 45.83 -10.60
N ASP A 24 -39.86 47.12 -10.84
CA ASP A 24 -40.18 48.06 -9.76
C ASP A 24 -41.57 47.80 -9.15
N GLN A 25 -42.55 47.42 -9.98
CA GLN A 25 -43.88 46.99 -9.49
C GLN A 25 -43.82 45.67 -8.70
N TYR A 26 -42.97 44.73 -9.11
CA TYR A 26 -42.79 43.46 -8.40
C TYR A 26 -42.13 43.66 -7.03
N ALA A 27 -41.14 44.56 -6.94
CA ALA A 27 -40.49 44.91 -5.68
C ALA A 27 -41.47 45.60 -4.70
N GLN A 28 -42.33 46.50 -5.19
CA GLN A 28 -43.34 47.16 -4.35
C GLN A 28 -44.41 46.18 -3.85
N GLN A 29 -44.75 45.14 -4.62
CA GLN A 29 -45.67 44.08 -4.16
C GLN A 29 -45.08 43.21 -3.05
N GLN A 30 -43.77 42.92 -3.08
CA GLN A 30 -43.12 42.13 -2.03
C GLN A 30 -43.05 42.90 -0.70
N VAL A 31 -42.75 44.20 -0.74
CA VAL A 31 -42.73 45.05 0.47
C VAL A 31 -44.14 45.19 1.08
N ALA A 32 -45.18 45.28 0.24
CA ALA A 32 -46.57 45.33 0.72
C ALA A 32 -47.04 43.99 1.34
N GLN A 33 -46.52 42.84 0.87
CA GLN A 33 -46.82 41.53 1.46
C GLN A 33 -46.11 41.30 2.80
N GLU A 34 -44.88 41.81 2.98
CA GLU A 34 -44.20 41.76 4.28
C GLU A 34 -44.89 42.64 5.33
N GLN A 35 -45.35 43.84 4.94
CA GLN A 35 -46.06 44.74 5.85
C GLN A 35 -47.45 44.24 6.23
N ALA A 36 -48.12 43.48 5.36
CA ALA A 36 -49.42 42.87 5.67
C ALA A 36 -49.33 41.65 6.60
N HIS A 37 -48.13 41.10 6.85
CA HIS A 37 -47.94 39.97 7.76
C HIS A 37 -47.66 40.38 9.21
N GLU A 38 -47.40 41.67 9.47
CA GLU A 38 -47.11 42.20 10.81
C GLU A 38 -48.36 42.73 11.55
N GLU A 39 -49.54 42.75 10.94
CA GLU A 39 -50.73 43.47 11.47
C GLU A 39 -51.96 42.59 11.81
N GLU A 40 -51.76 41.32 12.19
CA GLU A 40 -52.85 40.49 12.77
C GLU A 40 -52.43 39.77 14.07
N LEU A 41 -52.59 40.46 15.21
CA LEU A 41 -52.72 39.82 16.53
C LEU A 41 -53.89 40.47 17.31
N PRO A 42 -54.90 39.70 17.77
CA PRO A 42 -56.10 40.22 18.44
C PRO A 42 -55.86 40.55 19.95
N PRO A 43 -56.75 41.33 20.60
CA PRO A 43 -56.48 41.98 21.89
C PRO A 43 -56.62 41.04 23.10
N GLU A 44 -55.79 41.30 24.11
CA GLU A 44 -55.72 40.58 25.39
C GLU A 44 -57.03 40.64 26.19
N SER A 45 -57.46 39.48 26.71
CA SER A 45 -58.45 39.36 27.78
C SER A 45 -57.80 38.94 29.09
N SER A 46 -58.14 39.70 30.13
CA SER A 46 -57.73 39.64 31.54
C SER A 46 -57.79 38.26 32.24
N SER A 47 -56.80 37.97 33.10
CA SER A 47 -57.04 37.29 34.38
C SER A 47 -55.83 37.38 35.35
N ASN A 48 -56.04 38.15 36.42
CA ASN A 48 -55.67 37.89 37.82
C ASN A 48 -54.22 37.61 38.26
N SER A 49 -53.72 38.63 38.99
CA SER A 49 -53.22 38.55 40.37
C SER A 49 -51.99 37.69 40.66
N SER A 50 -50.82 38.25 40.37
CA SER A 50 -49.68 38.22 41.31
C SER A 50 -48.57 39.09 40.75
N PHE A 51 -48.45 40.36 41.14
CA PHE A 51 -47.19 41.11 40.98
C PHE A 51 -47.23 42.46 41.70
N LEU A 52 -47.10 42.43 43.02
CA LEU A 52 -46.77 43.62 43.82
C LEU A 52 -45.32 43.56 44.36
N LEU A 53 -44.41 42.93 43.62
CA LEU A 53 -43.00 42.81 44.01
C LEU A 53 -41.98 43.39 43.01
N PHE A 54 -42.40 43.87 41.83
CA PHE A 54 -41.47 44.29 40.76
C PHE A 54 -41.33 45.79 40.53
N ARG A 55 -41.88 46.66 41.40
CA ARG A 55 -41.80 48.12 41.20
C ARG A 55 -40.54 48.80 41.74
N ALA A 56 -39.55 48.05 42.23
CA ALA A 56 -38.31 48.60 42.80
C ALA A 56 -37.02 48.15 42.10
N ILE A 57 -37.10 47.36 41.02
CA ILE A 57 -35.91 46.88 40.30
C ILE A 57 -35.72 47.76 39.06
N PRO A 58 -34.61 48.50 38.94
CA PRO A 58 -34.29 49.23 37.72
C PRO A 58 -34.30 48.29 36.50
N SER A 59 -34.62 48.81 35.32
CA SER A 59 -34.63 48.02 34.07
C SER A 59 -33.31 47.28 33.82
N TRP A 60 -32.17 47.87 34.24
CA TRP A 60 -30.87 47.21 34.19
C TRP A 60 -30.76 45.99 35.13
N GLY A 61 -31.44 46.00 36.27
CA GLY A 61 -31.45 44.89 37.23
C GLY A 61 -32.27 43.72 36.71
N VAL A 62 -33.41 43.99 36.05
CA VAL A 62 -34.19 42.97 35.36
C VAL A 62 -33.39 42.37 34.20
N SER A 63 -32.70 43.21 33.43
CA SER A 63 -31.82 42.76 32.33
C SER A 63 -30.63 41.94 32.83
N LEU A 64 -30.00 42.33 33.94
CA LEU A 64 -28.89 41.59 34.53
C LEU A 64 -29.34 40.21 35.01
N VAL A 65 -30.49 40.12 35.67
CA VAL A 65 -31.06 38.83 36.11
C VAL A 65 -31.42 37.96 34.91
N LEU A 66 -32.00 38.54 33.85
CA LEU A 66 -32.32 37.82 32.62
C LEU A 66 -31.07 37.27 31.94
N HIS A 67 -30.03 38.11 31.74
CA HIS A 67 -28.79 37.68 31.10
C HIS A 67 -28.01 36.68 31.96
N THR A 68 -28.03 36.84 33.29
CA THR A 68 -27.42 35.86 34.22
C THR A 68 -28.16 34.53 34.15
N ALA A 69 -29.50 34.54 34.10
CA ALA A 69 -30.28 33.33 33.91
C ALA A 69 -30.01 32.67 32.56
N ILE A 70 -29.89 33.45 31.47
CA ILE A 70 -29.52 32.95 30.14
C ILE A 70 -28.12 32.33 30.15
N LEU A 71 -27.13 32.96 30.79
CA LEU A 71 -25.77 32.43 30.91
C LEU A 71 -25.72 31.17 31.79
N VAL A 72 -26.53 31.09 32.85
CA VAL A 72 -26.67 29.87 33.66
C VAL A 72 -27.36 28.78 32.86
N ILE A 73 -28.40 29.09 32.08
CA ILE A 73 -29.07 28.11 31.20
C ILE A 73 -28.12 27.64 30.11
N LEU A 74 -27.37 28.55 29.45
CA LEU A 74 -26.35 28.18 28.47
C LEU A 74 -25.23 27.37 29.12
N GLY A 75 -24.79 27.72 30.32
CA GLY A 75 -23.83 26.96 31.11
C GLY A 75 -24.36 25.57 31.45
N LEU A 76 -25.63 25.46 31.83
CA LEU A 76 -26.31 24.18 32.08
C LEU A 76 -26.54 23.38 30.79
N VAL A 77 -26.76 24.02 29.64
CA VAL A 77 -26.86 23.36 28.33
C VAL A 77 -25.48 22.87 27.88
N ILE A 78 -24.41 23.62 28.12
CA ILE A 78 -23.03 23.20 27.85
C ILE A 78 -22.61 22.07 28.80
N LEU A 79 -22.96 22.17 30.09
CA LEU A 79 -22.73 21.11 31.07
C LEU A 79 -23.61 19.88 30.81
N HIS A 80 -24.84 20.06 30.31
CA HIS A 80 -25.72 18.98 29.87
C HIS A 80 -25.22 18.36 28.56
N GLN A 81 -24.69 19.15 27.63
CA GLN A 81 -23.96 18.63 26.47
C GLN A 81 -22.71 17.87 26.93
N GLN A 82 -21.93 18.34 27.90
CA GLN A 82 -20.77 17.61 28.42
C GLN A 82 -21.17 16.37 29.25
N ALA A 83 -22.28 16.40 29.99
CA ALA A 83 -22.82 15.28 30.75
C ALA A 83 -23.50 14.23 29.84
N ASN A 84 -24.09 14.65 28.73
CA ASN A 84 -24.57 13.77 27.65
C ASN A 84 -23.48 13.45 26.61
N SER A 85 -22.31 14.10 26.69
CA SER A 85 -21.07 13.74 26.00
C SER A 85 -20.17 12.86 26.87
N GLN A 86 -20.68 12.36 27.99
CA GLN A 86 -20.22 11.06 28.46
C GLN A 86 -20.65 10.06 27.39
N PRO A 87 -19.71 9.36 26.73
CA PRO A 87 -20.08 8.33 25.78
C PRO A 87 -20.97 7.35 26.54
N SER A 88 -22.24 7.26 26.14
CA SER A 88 -23.00 6.08 26.49
C SER A 88 -22.18 4.91 25.96
N MET A 89 -21.60 4.15 26.88
CA MET A 89 -21.09 2.80 26.64
C MET A 89 -22.26 1.94 26.17
N VAL A 90 -22.69 2.17 24.94
CA VAL A 90 -23.17 1.15 24.04
C VAL A 90 -22.12 1.18 22.95
N SER A 91 -21.17 0.26 23.09
CA SER A 91 -20.17 -0.04 22.09
C SER A 91 -20.90 -0.40 20.78
N SER A 92 -21.11 0.61 19.95
CA SER A 92 -20.97 0.46 18.51
C SER A 92 -19.67 1.15 18.15
N LEU A 93 -18.55 0.54 18.56
CA LEU A 93 -17.30 0.74 17.84
C LEU A 93 -17.64 0.54 16.37
N SER A 94 -17.39 1.57 15.55
CA SER A 94 -17.35 1.31 14.12
C SER A 94 -16.29 0.23 13.90
N THR A 95 -16.54 -0.72 13.00
CA THR A 95 -15.55 -1.75 12.68
C THR A 95 -14.22 -1.13 12.22
N ASP A 96 -14.26 0.12 11.76
CA ASP A 96 -13.11 0.88 11.28
C ASP A 96 -12.19 1.32 12.44
N ASP A 97 -12.73 1.86 13.54
CA ASP A 97 -11.92 2.30 14.71
C ASP A 97 -11.22 1.12 15.41
N LEU A 98 -11.92 -0.02 15.51
CA LEU A 98 -11.38 -1.26 16.09
C LEU A 98 -10.20 -1.82 15.29
N ILE A 99 -10.19 -1.63 13.96
CA ILE A 99 -9.14 -2.22 13.13
C ILE A 99 -7.91 -1.32 13.08
N ASP A 100 -8.08 0.00 13.06
CA ASP A 100 -6.96 0.93 13.16
C ASP A 100 -6.30 0.81 14.55
N GLU A 101 -7.07 0.58 15.60
CA GLU A 101 -6.55 0.24 16.94
C GLU A 101 -5.85 -1.12 16.95
N ILE A 102 -6.35 -2.16 16.26
CA ILE A 102 -5.66 -3.46 16.15
C ILE A 102 -4.32 -3.33 15.40
N PHE A 103 -4.26 -2.58 14.30
CA PHE A 103 -3.01 -2.36 13.58
C PHE A 103 -2.06 -1.48 14.38
N GLU A 104 -2.54 -0.41 15.02
CA GLU A 104 -1.70 0.43 15.87
C GLU A 104 -1.23 -0.30 17.14
N GLU A 105 -2.06 -1.10 17.82
CA GLU A 105 -1.64 -1.93 18.96
C GLU A 105 -0.61 -2.98 18.54
N GLU A 106 -0.83 -3.69 17.43
CA GLU A 106 0.13 -4.69 16.92
C GLU A 106 1.47 -4.03 16.48
N ILE A 107 1.45 -2.75 16.08
CA ILE A 107 2.64 -1.94 15.73
C ILE A 107 3.31 -1.28 16.96
N LEU A 108 2.54 -0.99 18.01
CA LEU A 108 2.99 -0.24 19.19
C LEU A 108 3.38 -1.11 20.37
N GLU A 109 3.06 -2.41 20.39
CA GLU A 109 3.62 -3.31 21.39
C GLU A 109 5.16 -3.35 21.30
N PRO A 110 5.89 -2.92 22.34
CA PRO A 110 7.33 -3.02 22.36
C PRO A 110 7.72 -4.49 22.50
N ILE A 111 8.21 -5.10 21.41
CA ILE A 111 8.92 -6.39 21.47
C ILE A 111 10.33 -6.14 22.03
N ASP A 112 10.42 -5.74 23.29
CA ASP A 112 11.67 -5.66 24.04
C ASP A 112 11.45 -6.34 25.40
N THR A 113 11.53 -7.67 25.41
CA THR A 113 12.05 -8.37 26.59
C THR A 113 13.54 -8.60 26.37
N PRO A 114 14.43 -8.13 27.26
CA PRO A 114 15.84 -8.47 27.18
C PRO A 114 15.96 -9.99 27.31
N VAL A 115 16.53 -10.64 26.30
CA VAL A 115 17.04 -12.00 26.47
C VAL A 115 18.23 -11.89 27.42
N GLU A 116 18.01 -12.23 28.69
CA GLU A 116 19.11 -12.51 29.61
C GLU A 116 19.91 -13.68 29.02
N VAL A 117 21.12 -13.38 28.55
CA VAL A 117 22.10 -14.38 28.13
C VAL A 117 22.53 -15.14 29.38
N ALA A 118 21.85 -16.25 29.67
CA ALA A 118 22.37 -17.25 30.58
C ALA A 118 23.56 -17.93 29.89
N GLN A 119 24.77 -17.68 30.40
CA GLN A 119 25.95 -18.47 30.09
C GLN A 119 25.70 -19.92 30.54
N GLU A 120 25.43 -20.82 29.59
CA GLU A 120 25.64 -22.24 29.81
C GLU A 120 26.96 -22.66 29.16
N VAL A 121 27.83 -23.20 30.02
CA VAL A 121 29.12 -23.79 29.68
C VAL A 121 28.86 -25.16 29.08
N THR A 122 29.19 -25.36 27.80
CA THR A 122 29.26 -26.70 27.19
C THR A 122 30.72 -27.16 27.11
N PRO A 123 31.04 -28.40 27.50
CA PRO A 123 32.40 -28.93 27.43
C PRO A 123 32.78 -29.33 26.00
N ASP A 124 34.09 -29.28 25.75
CA ASP A 124 34.79 -29.67 24.52
C ASP A 124 34.25 -30.95 23.88
N LEU A 125 33.85 -30.86 22.61
CA LEU A 125 33.89 -31.98 21.67
C LEU A 125 34.81 -31.63 20.50
N GLN A 126 35.97 -32.25 20.53
CA GLN A 126 36.99 -32.21 19.50
C GLN A 126 36.51 -33.10 18.34
N MET A 127 36.18 -32.50 17.19
CA MET A 127 35.88 -33.24 15.97
C MET A 127 36.95 -32.94 14.92
N SER A 128 37.64 -33.99 14.52
CA SER A 128 38.68 -34.04 13.51
C SER A 128 38.16 -33.61 12.14
N LEU A 129 38.94 -32.77 11.44
CA LEU A 129 38.74 -32.40 10.05
C LEU A 129 39.32 -33.50 9.14
N ASP A 130 38.48 -34.12 8.33
CA ASP A 130 38.90 -34.78 7.09
C ASP A 130 38.60 -33.86 5.89
N PRO A 131 39.45 -33.85 4.85
CA PRO A 131 39.29 -32.96 3.71
C PRO A 131 38.16 -33.45 2.81
N VAL A 132 37.25 -32.54 2.43
CA VAL A 132 36.19 -32.82 1.45
C VAL A 132 36.80 -32.76 0.05
N GLU A 133 36.80 -33.90 -0.65
CA GLU A 133 37.11 -33.99 -2.07
C GLU A 133 36.06 -33.24 -2.90
N GLU A 134 36.59 -32.52 -3.89
CA GLU A 134 35.88 -31.75 -4.91
C GLU A 134 35.13 -32.71 -5.85
N VAL A 135 33.82 -32.88 -5.66
CA VAL A 135 32.97 -33.62 -6.60
C VAL A 135 32.31 -32.63 -7.55
N THR A 136 32.95 -32.49 -8.71
CA THR A 136 32.33 -31.98 -9.93
C THR A 136 31.34 -33.02 -10.45
N ASP A 137 30.05 -32.86 -10.16
CA ASP A 137 29.00 -33.41 -11.02
C ASP A 137 27.81 -32.45 -11.04
N SER A 138 27.69 -31.79 -12.19
CA SER A 138 26.68 -30.78 -12.47
C SER A 138 25.46 -31.43 -13.11
N GLU A 139 24.39 -31.63 -12.35
CA GLU A 139 23.07 -31.79 -12.94
C GLU A 139 22.42 -30.41 -13.15
N PRO A 140 21.76 -30.19 -14.30
CA PRO A 140 20.99 -28.96 -14.52
C PRO A 140 19.85 -28.85 -13.51
N VAL A 141 19.63 -27.63 -13.02
CA VAL A 141 18.47 -27.29 -12.20
C VAL A 141 17.30 -27.11 -13.16
N GLU A 142 16.57 -28.18 -13.44
CA GLU A 142 15.25 -28.08 -14.09
C GLU A 142 14.28 -27.41 -13.12
N VAL A 143 13.60 -26.38 -13.62
CA VAL A 143 12.53 -25.70 -12.89
C VAL A 143 11.37 -26.69 -12.87
N ALA A 144 10.61 -26.80 -11.78
CA ALA A 144 9.50 -27.74 -11.73
C ALA A 144 8.59 -27.59 -12.97
N ASP A 145 8.29 -28.71 -13.66
CA ASP A 145 7.61 -28.82 -14.97
C ASP A 145 6.38 -27.90 -15.16
N ASP A 146 5.69 -27.55 -14.06
CA ASP A 146 4.56 -26.62 -14.05
C ASP A 146 4.94 -25.14 -14.34
N VAL A 147 6.23 -24.84 -14.49
CA VAL A 147 6.76 -23.49 -14.84
C VAL A 147 7.48 -23.50 -16.21
N GLU A 148 7.70 -24.67 -16.81
CA GLU A 148 8.56 -24.85 -18.00
C GLU A 148 7.79 -25.11 -19.32
N ALA A 149 6.46 -25.33 -19.29
CA ALA A 149 5.64 -25.58 -20.47
C ALA A 149 5.36 -24.32 -21.34
N ALA A 150 6.39 -23.57 -21.70
CA ALA A 150 6.31 -22.38 -22.56
C ALA A 150 7.32 -22.41 -23.71
N ILE A 151 7.65 -23.58 -24.29
CA ILE A 151 8.34 -23.65 -25.58
C ILE A 151 7.95 -24.94 -26.34
N ALA A 152 6.80 -24.93 -27.00
CA ALA A 152 6.53 -25.84 -28.11
C ALA A 152 5.66 -25.10 -29.11
N ASP A 153 6.32 -24.34 -29.98
CA ASP A 153 5.95 -24.06 -31.38
C ASP A 153 6.60 -22.75 -31.84
N VAL A 154 7.88 -22.84 -32.19
CA VAL A 154 8.45 -21.99 -33.25
C VAL A 154 9.26 -22.89 -34.15
N GLU A 155 8.63 -23.27 -35.27
CA GLU A 155 9.24 -24.01 -36.36
C GLU A 155 10.35 -23.15 -36.99
N LEU A 156 11.61 -23.45 -36.66
CA LEU A 156 12.76 -22.81 -37.27
C LEU A 156 13.00 -23.41 -38.66
N VAL A 157 12.69 -22.63 -39.70
CA VAL A 157 13.06 -22.95 -41.07
C VAL A 157 14.58 -22.86 -41.22
N GLU A 158 15.17 -23.99 -41.55
CA GLU A 158 16.58 -24.24 -41.76
C GLU A 158 17.12 -23.45 -42.96
N PHE A 159 18.10 -22.58 -42.75
CA PHE A 159 18.90 -21.99 -43.83
C PHE A 159 20.40 -22.08 -43.51
N GLY A 160 21.05 -23.06 -44.14
CA GLY A 160 22.26 -22.85 -44.93
C GLY A 160 23.56 -22.47 -44.21
N ASP A 161 24.34 -23.51 -43.93
CA ASP A 161 25.80 -23.56 -43.75
C ASP A 161 26.60 -22.47 -44.52
N LYS A 162 27.40 -21.68 -43.77
CA LYS A 162 28.70 -21.10 -44.17
C LYS A 162 29.39 -20.36 -43.01
N SER A 163 30.38 -21.03 -42.42
CA SER A 163 31.60 -20.51 -41.77
C SER A 163 31.67 -19.03 -41.36
N ILE A 164 31.69 -18.75 -40.04
CA ILE A 164 32.12 -17.48 -39.43
C ILE A 164 32.99 -17.84 -38.18
N PRO A 165 34.10 -17.12 -37.90
CA PRO A 165 35.15 -17.56 -36.98
C PRO A 165 34.79 -17.36 -35.50
N ASP A 166 35.54 -18.02 -34.60
CA ASP A 166 35.47 -17.92 -33.13
C ASP A 166 35.20 -16.49 -32.65
N VAL A 167 33.99 -16.26 -32.16
CA VAL A 167 33.63 -15.05 -31.40
C VAL A 167 33.43 -15.47 -29.95
N ASN A 168 34.18 -14.84 -29.05
CA ASN A 168 34.07 -14.98 -27.61
C ASN A 168 32.59 -14.85 -27.15
N LEU A 169 32.05 -15.95 -26.62
CA LEU A 169 30.69 -16.05 -26.05
C LEU A 169 30.47 -15.25 -24.75
N THR A 170 31.46 -14.48 -24.30
CA THR A 170 31.33 -13.57 -23.15
C THR A 170 30.84 -12.17 -23.54
N ASP A 171 30.83 -11.82 -24.83
CA ASP A 171 30.41 -10.50 -25.31
C ASP A 171 28.95 -10.42 -25.79
N SER A 172 28.21 -11.54 -25.81
CA SER A 172 26.77 -11.55 -26.08
C SER A 172 25.91 -11.09 -24.88
N VAL A 173 26.53 -10.48 -23.87
CA VAL A 173 25.87 -9.78 -22.75
C VAL A 173 25.31 -8.40 -23.18
N SER A 174 25.45 -8.02 -24.44
CA SER A 174 25.09 -6.70 -24.94
C SER A 174 23.82 -6.69 -25.80
N THR A 175 22.63 -6.89 -25.21
CA THR A 175 21.34 -6.23 -25.57
C THR A 175 20.17 -6.80 -24.76
N VAL A 176 20.23 -6.71 -23.43
CA VAL A 176 19.01 -6.68 -22.61
C VAL A 176 18.94 -5.28 -22.02
N THR A 177 18.22 -4.39 -22.70
CA THR A 177 17.71 -3.13 -22.13
C THR A 177 16.70 -3.51 -21.05
N GLY A 178 17.18 -3.98 -19.90
CA GLY A 178 16.36 -4.62 -18.89
C GLY A 178 15.67 -3.57 -18.04
N THR A 179 14.35 -3.47 -18.16
CA THR A 179 13.51 -2.87 -17.12
C THR A 179 13.75 -3.61 -15.81
N GLY A 180 13.61 -2.97 -14.64
CA GLY A 180 13.83 -3.62 -13.33
C GLY A 180 12.98 -4.86 -13.01
N LEU A 181 12.15 -5.34 -13.95
CA LEU A 181 11.34 -6.56 -13.91
C LEU A 181 11.87 -7.70 -14.80
N ALA A 182 12.95 -7.47 -15.56
CA ALA A 182 13.49 -8.42 -16.55
C ALA A 182 13.97 -9.77 -15.95
N GLY A 183 14.21 -9.83 -14.63
CA GLY A 183 14.57 -11.06 -13.92
C GLY A 183 13.45 -12.11 -13.91
N ARG A 184 12.20 -11.72 -14.18
CA ARG A 184 11.00 -12.57 -14.01
C ARG A 184 10.71 -13.50 -15.20
N GLY A 185 11.41 -13.35 -16.33
CA GLY A 185 11.30 -14.29 -17.46
C GLY A 185 11.92 -15.65 -17.14
N SER A 186 11.42 -16.74 -17.72
CA SER A 186 11.79 -18.14 -17.37
C SER A 186 13.31 -18.39 -17.35
N GLN A 187 14.02 -17.98 -18.42
CA GLN A 187 15.46 -18.17 -18.53
C GLN A 187 16.24 -17.32 -17.52
N SER A 188 15.89 -16.03 -17.39
CA SER A 188 16.50 -15.12 -16.42
C SER A 188 16.27 -15.59 -14.99
N ARG A 189 15.06 -16.09 -14.69
CA ARG A 189 14.66 -16.54 -13.36
C ARG A 189 15.53 -17.70 -12.88
N SER A 190 15.68 -18.77 -13.68
CA SER A 190 16.50 -19.92 -13.30
C SER A 190 17.95 -19.52 -13.00
N GLN A 191 18.52 -18.64 -13.82
CA GLN A 191 19.87 -18.11 -13.60
C GLN A 191 19.97 -17.28 -12.32
N MET A 192 18.99 -16.40 -12.06
CA MET A 192 18.97 -15.54 -10.86
C MET A 192 18.80 -16.37 -9.58
N VAL A 193 17.93 -17.38 -9.59
CA VAL A 193 17.76 -18.32 -8.47
C VAL A 193 19.10 -18.96 -8.13
N LYS A 194 19.78 -19.54 -9.14
CA LYS A 194 21.09 -20.17 -8.94
C LYS A 194 22.16 -19.17 -8.48
N GLN A 195 22.20 -17.98 -9.07
CA GLN A 195 23.19 -16.95 -8.74
C GLN A 195 23.04 -16.42 -7.32
N TYR A 196 21.80 -16.29 -6.83
CA TYR A 196 21.52 -15.63 -5.55
C TYR A 196 21.16 -16.58 -4.42
N GLY A 197 21.30 -17.89 -4.65
CA GLY A 197 21.17 -18.90 -3.62
C GLY A 197 19.73 -19.31 -3.34
N GLY A 198 18.83 -19.28 -4.32
CA GLY A 198 17.61 -20.08 -4.27
C GLY A 198 17.92 -21.56 -4.55
N THR A 199 17.03 -22.45 -4.16
CA THR A 199 17.17 -23.90 -4.34
C THR A 199 15.96 -24.48 -5.09
N LYS A 200 16.05 -25.76 -5.50
CA LYS A 200 14.92 -26.48 -6.11
C LYS A 200 13.72 -26.49 -5.16
N GLU A 201 13.98 -26.69 -3.87
CA GLU A 201 12.97 -26.74 -2.83
C GLU A 201 12.30 -25.37 -2.63
N SER A 202 13.06 -24.27 -2.67
CA SER A 202 12.45 -22.94 -2.57
C SER A 202 11.57 -22.60 -3.77
N GLU A 203 11.99 -22.99 -4.98
CA GLU A 203 11.18 -22.78 -6.19
C GLU A 203 9.94 -23.68 -6.22
N ALA A 204 10.06 -24.94 -5.77
CA ALA A 204 8.93 -25.83 -5.57
C ALA A 204 7.95 -25.26 -4.53
N ALA A 205 8.46 -24.63 -3.46
CA ALA A 205 7.62 -24.00 -2.46
C ALA A 205 6.83 -22.82 -3.05
N VAL A 206 7.45 -21.97 -3.87
CA VAL A 206 6.75 -20.92 -4.63
C VAL A 206 5.67 -21.53 -5.52
N ALA A 207 5.98 -22.59 -6.28
CA ALA A 207 5.02 -23.23 -7.18
C ALA A 207 3.78 -23.79 -6.42
N GLU A 208 3.96 -24.44 -5.28
CA GLU A 208 2.85 -24.92 -4.45
C GLU A 208 2.04 -23.77 -3.83
N ALA A 209 2.66 -22.64 -3.53
CA ALA A 209 1.96 -21.44 -3.06
C ALA A 209 1.03 -20.85 -4.13
N LEU A 210 1.49 -20.78 -5.38
CA LEU A 210 0.66 -20.33 -6.51
C LEU A 210 -0.57 -21.25 -6.69
N LYS A 211 -0.39 -22.58 -6.58
CA LYS A 211 -1.52 -23.53 -6.58
C LYS A 211 -2.47 -23.30 -5.41
N TRP A 212 -1.95 -22.93 -4.23
CA TRP A 212 -2.79 -22.57 -3.09
C TRP A 212 -3.60 -21.30 -3.37
N PHE A 213 -2.99 -20.22 -3.87
CA PHE A 213 -3.72 -18.99 -4.21
C PHE A 213 -4.82 -19.24 -5.25
N ALA A 214 -4.56 -20.05 -6.29
CA ALA A 214 -5.53 -20.35 -7.34
C ALA A 214 -6.81 -21.01 -6.77
N ARG A 215 -6.65 -21.94 -5.82
CA ARG A 215 -7.76 -22.61 -5.11
C ARG A 215 -8.56 -21.69 -4.17
N HIS A 216 -8.02 -20.51 -3.84
CA HIS A 216 -8.64 -19.56 -2.92
C HIS A 216 -9.19 -18.30 -3.61
N GLN A 217 -9.17 -18.24 -4.95
CA GLN A 217 -9.82 -17.16 -5.68
C GLN A 217 -11.36 -17.29 -5.58
N LEU A 218 -12.03 -16.19 -5.31
CA LEU A 218 -13.49 -16.12 -5.27
C LEU A 218 -14.09 -16.10 -6.69
N PRO A 219 -15.38 -16.44 -6.88
CA PRO A 219 -16.03 -16.43 -8.20
C PRO A 219 -15.94 -15.09 -8.95
N ASN A 220 -15.92 -13.97 -8.23
CA ASN A 220 -15.79 -12.63 -8.82
C ASN A 220 -14.34 -12.24 -9.17
N GLY A 221 -13.36 -13.12 -8.95
CA GLY A 221 -11.94 -12.87 -9.24
C GLY A 221 -11.13 -12.31 -8.08
N ALA A 222 -11.77 -11.87 -6.99
CA ALA A 222 -11.09 -11.34 -5.82
C ALA A 222 -10.50 -12.44 -4.92
N TRP A 223 -9.67 -12.04 -3.97
CA TRP A 223 -9.33 -12.81 -2.77
C TRP A 223 -9.85 -12.09 -1.52
N SER A 224 -9.91 -12.82 -0.42
CA SER A 224 -10.37 -12.33 0.88
C SER A 224 -9.43 -12.83 1.97
N PHE A 225 -9.06 -11.96 2.92
CA PHE A 225 -8.30 -12.37 4.10
C PHE A 225 -9.08 -13.36 4.96
N ASP A 226 -10.41 -13.27 4.96
CA ASP A 226 -11.27 -14.39 5.33
C ASP A 226 -11.34 -15.36 4.14
N HIS A 227 -10.33 -16.23 4.06
CA HIS A 227 -10.16 -17.22 2.98
C HIS A 227 -10.96 -18.50 3.21
N GLN A 228 -11.86 -18.53 4.21
CA GLN A 228 -12.74 -19.68 4.46
C GLN A 228 -13.92 -19.72 3.49
N LYS A 229 -14.18 -18.62 2.80
CA LYS A 229 -15.26 -18.49 1.80
C LYS A 229 -14.87 -19.15 0.46
N GLY A 230 -15.83 -19.21 -0.47
CA GLY A 230 -15.62 -19.72 -1.82
C GLY A 230 -15.31 -21.22 -1.86
N GLN A 231 -14.36 -21.62 -2.70
CA GLN A 231 -14.00 -23.02 -2.90
C GLN A 231 -13.34 -23.67 -1.68
N CYS A 232 -12.80 -22.87 -0.75
CA CYS A 232 -12.21 -23.37 0.49
C CYS A 232 -13.24 -24.06 1.39
N GLN A 233 -14.45 -23.50 1.50
CA GLN A 233 -15.54 -24.01 2.33
C GLN A 233 -15.11 -24.30 3.78
N GLY A 234 -14.26 -23.43 4.36
CA GLY A 234 -13.77 -23.56 5.73
C GLY A 234 -12.72 -24.65 5.99
N ARG A 235 -12.19 -25.30 4.94
CA ARG A 235 -11.19 -26.38 5.09
C ARG A 235 -9.81 -25.92 5.52
N CYS A 236 -9.51 -24.63 5.36
CA CYS A 236 -8.28 -24.01 5.87
C CYS A 236 -8.54 -23.30 7.19
N GLY A 237 -7.66 -23.51 8.18
CA GLY A 237 -7.65 -22.74 9.41
C GLY A 237 -6.95 -21.38 9.27
N ASN A 238 -7.08 -20.56 10.32
CA ASN A 238 -6.40 -19.26 10.51
C ASN A 238 -6.81 -18.17 9.49
N PRO A 239 -8.11 -17.90 9.29
CA PRO A 239 -8.56 -16.76 8.49
C PRO A 239 -8.11 -15.44 9.13
N GLY A 240 -7.87 -14.45 8.28
CA GLY A 240 -7.73 -13.06 8.72
C GLY A 240 -9.07 -12.48 9.15
N ARG A 241 -9.01 -11.41 9.94
CA ARG A 241 -10.17 -10.65 10.44
C ARG A 241 -10.68 -9.62 9.43
N LEU A 242 -9.88 -9.30 8.41
CA LEU A 242 -10.17 -8.27 7.41
C LEU A 242 -11.00 -8.79 6.23
N GLY A 243 -12.09 -9.50 6.50
CA GLY A 243 -12.91 -10.16 5.47
C GLY A 243 -13.62 -9.22 4.47
N THR A 244 -13.58 -7.90 4.69
CA THR A 244 -14.13 -6.88 3.79
C THR A 244 -13.05 -6.16 2.98
N SER A 245 -11.76 -6.42 3.26
CA SER A 245 -10.63 -5.80 2.58
C SER A 245 -10.22 -6.57 1.31
N PHE A 246 -11.13 -6.60 0.34
CA PHE A 246 -10.97 -7.38 -0.89
C PHE A 246 -9.87 -6.83 -1.80
N ASN A 247 -9.66 -5.51 -1.83
CA ASN A 247 -8.60 -4.92 -2.66
C ASN A 247 -7.23 -5.33 -2.14
N GLY A 248 -7.02 -5.23 -0.82
CA GLY A 248 -5.74 -5.58 -0.18
C GLY A 248 -5.43 -7.07 -0.31
N ALA A 249 -6.43 -7.91 -0.05
CA ALA A 249 -6.31 -9.37 -0.18
C ALA A 249 -6.02 -9.78 -1.63
N THR A 250 -6.70 -9.18 -2.60
CA THR A 250 -6.50 -9.46 -4.03
C THR A 250 -5.11 -9.01 -4.49
N ALA A 251 -4.67 -7.83 -4.06
CA ALA A 251 -3.33 -7.35 -4.43
C ALA A 251 -2.23 -8.28 -3.88
N LEU A 252 -2.31 -8.67 -2.60
CA LEU A 252 -1.35 -9.61 -2.00
C LEU A 252 -1.36 -10.99 -2.67
N ALA A 253 -2.50 -11.47 -3.16
CA ALA A 253 -2.58 -12.73 -3.89
C ALA A 253 -2.02 -12.63 -5.32
N ILE A 254 -2.16 -11.48 -5.99
CA ILE A 254 -1.66 -11.26 -7.36
C ILE A 254 -0.15 -11.04 -7.38
N LEU A 255 0.41 -10.34 -6.38
CA LEU A 255 1.83 -10.02 -6.33
C LEU A 255 2.74 -11.25 -6.53
N PRO A 256 2.53 -12.40 -5.86
CA PRO A 256 3.29 -13.62 -6.12
C PRO A 256 3.23 -14.11 -7.58
N TYR A 257 2.05 -14.11 -8.20
CA TYR A 257 1.95 -14.49 -9.62
C TYR A 257 2.84 -13.62 -10.50
N LEU A 258 2.74 -12.29 -10.34
CA LEU A 258 3.56 -11.35 -11.09
C LEU A 258 5.05 -11.54 -10.80
N GLY A 259 5.42 -11.83 -9.54
CA GLY A 259 6.80 -12.11 -9.14
C GLY A 259 7.37 -13.32 -9.86
N ALA A 260 6.59 -14.40 -9.94
CA ALA A 260 6.92 -15.64 -10.65
C ALA A 260 6.85 -15.55 -12.19
N GLY A 261 6.58 -14.36 -12.76
CA GLY A 261 6.45 -14.16 -14.20
C GLY A 261 5.09 -14.57 -14.79
N GLN A 262 4.12 -14.91 -13.94
CA GLN A 262 2.77 -15.28 -14.36
C GLN A 262 1.92 -14.01 -14.51
N THR A 263 1.49 -13.72 -15.73
CA THR A 263 0.69 -12.52 -16.04
C THR A 263 -0.68 -12.92 -16.56
N HIS A 264 -1.54 -11.94 -16.86
CA HIS A 264 -2.81 -12.21 -17.53
C HIS A 264 -2.64 -12.57 -19.01
N THR A 265 -1.48 -12.27 -19.61
CA THR A 265 -1.18 -12.57 -21.03
C THR A 265 -0.34 -13.83 -21.22
N GLU A 266 0.46 -14.22 -20.22
CA GLU A 266 1.44 -15.31 -20.30
C GLU A 266 1.47 -16.18 -19.03
N GLY A 267 1.80 -17.47 -19.20
CA GLY A 267 1.90 -18.44 -18.11
C GLY A 267 0.67 -19.34 -17.90
N ASN A 268 0.73 -20.19 -16.89
CA ASN A 268 -0.30 -21.18 -16.56
C ASN A 268 -1.47 -20.58 -15.75
N TYR A 269 -1.25 -19.43 -15.13
CA TYR A 269 -2.25 -18.76 -14.29
C TYR A 269 -2.93 -17.57 -14.97
N LYS A 270 -2.86 -17.45 -16.31
CA LYS A 270 -3.43 -16.33 -17.09
C LYS A 270 -4.84 -15.95 -16.68
N GLU A 271 -5.76 -16.92 -16.64
CA GLU A 271 -7.16 -16.67 -16.30
C GLU A 271 -7.34 -16.24 -14.83
N ILE A 272 -6.53 -16.80 -13.93
CA ILE A 272 -6.54 -16.43 -12.51
C ILE A 272 -6.09 -14.98 -12.34
N VAL A 273 -4.99 -14.59 -12.99
CA VAL A 273 -4.44 -13.23 -12.95
C VAL A 273 -5.37 -12.24 -13.66
N GLU A 274 -5.89 -12.56 -14.84
CA GLU A 274 -6.86 -11.73 -15.59
C GLU A 274 -8.09 -11.43 -14.72
N ARG A 275 -8.67 -12.43 -14.05
CA ARG A 275 -9.83 -12.23 -13.17
C ARG A 275 -9.52 -11.38 -11.94
N GLY A 276 -8.32 -11.51 -11.37
CA GLY A 276 -7.86 -10.67 -10.28
C GLY A 276 -7.66 -9.21 -10.68
N LEU A 277 -7.00 -8.97 -11.82
CA LEU A 277 -6.82 -7.63 -12.39
C LEU A 277 -8.15 -7.02 -12.82
N TYR A 278 -9.06 -7.83 -13.37
CA TYR A 278 -10.42 -7.40 -13.69
C TYR A 278 -11.16 -6.93 -12.44
N PHE A 279 -11.06 -7.67 -11.32
CA PHE A 279 -11.64 -7.21 -10.06
C PHE A 279 -11.07 -5.85 -9.63
N LEU A 280 -9.73 -5.71 -9.59
CA LEU A 280 -9.09 -4.45 -9.15
C LEU A 280 -9.45 -3.27 -10.07
N THR A 281 -9.44 -3.47 -11.39
CA THR A 281 -9.81 -2.42 -12.36
C THR A 281 -11.29 -2.03 -12.31
N ASN A 282 -12.13 -2.74 -11.54
CA ASN A 282 -13.55 -2.41 -11.35
C ASN A 282 -13.90 -2.07 -9.89
N SER A 283 -12.97 -2.15 -8.94
CA SER A 283 -13.25 -1.96 -7.51
C SER A 283 -12.91 -0.57 -6.97
N TYR A 284 -12.24 0.27 -7.76
CA TYR A 284 -11.79 1.59 -7.31
C TYR A 284 -12.90 2.64 -7.34
N LYS A 285 -12.78 3.63 -6.45
CA LYS A 285 -13.60 4.83 -6.47
C LYS A 285 -12.93 5.87 -7.36
N ALA A 286 -13.55 6.19 -8.50
CA ALA A 286 -13.04 7.18 -9.43
C ALA A 286 -13.25 8.61 -8.89
N GLU A 287 -12.18 9.41 -8.89
CA GLU A 287 -12.19 10.81 -8.44
C GLU A 287 -11.43 11.70 -9.45
N GLY A 288 -12.06 11.95 -10.60
CA GLY A 288 -11.41 12.64 -11.72
C GLY A 288 -10.28 11.79 -12.30
N ILE A 289 -9.05 12.31 -12.32
CA ILE A 289 -7.86 11.59 -12.78
C ILE A 289 -7.26 10.63 -11.72
N ARG A 290 -7.91 10.48 -10.56
CA ARG A 290 -7.45 9.65 -9.44
C ARG A 290 -8.35 8.45 -9.26
N GLY A 291 -7.76 7.31 -8.87
CA GLY A 291 -8.50 6.11 -8.50
C GLY A 291 -8.15 5.71 -7.08
N ASN A 292 -9.15 5.63 -6.21
CA ASN A 292 -8.97 5.27 -4.81
C ASN A 292 -9.30 3.78 -4.60
N TRP A 293 -8.29 2.99 -4.23
CA TRP A 293 -8.40 1.56 -3.93
C TRP A 293 -8.46 1.26 -2.42
N ALA A 294 -8.47 2.27 -1.56
CA ALA A 294 -8.54 2.04 -0.12
C ALA A 294 -9.82 1.27 0.24
N ASP A 295 -9.62 0.12 0.91
CA ASP A 295 -10.70 -0.66 1.51
C ASP A 295 -11.32 0.11 2.72
N PRO A 296 -12.51 -0.31 3.22
CA PRO A 296 -13.12 0.25 4.44
C PRO A 296 -12.12 0.32 5.61
N GLY A 297 -12.25 1.37 6.43
CA GLY A 297 -11.23 1.73 7.43
C GLY A 297 -10.04 2.53 6.87
N GLY A 298 -10.17 3.13 5.68
CA GLY A 298 -9.23 4.14 5.18
C GLY A 298 -7.77 3.67 5.10
N ARG A 299 -7.49 2.55 4.42
CA ARG A 299 -6.14 1.97 4.44
C ARG A 299 -5.35 2.28 3.17
N LEU A 300 -4.54 3.34 3.20
CA LEU A 300 -3.58 3.58 2.12
C LEU A 300 -2.59 2.42 1.92
N TYR A 301 -2.37 1.53 2.90
CA TYR A 301 -1.70 0.23 2.68
C TYR A 301 -2.26 -0.53 1.48
N THR A 302 -3.58 -0.69 1.48
CA THR A 302 -4.30 -1.38 0.41
C THR A 302 -4.11 -0.68 -0.92
N HIS A 303 -4.21 0.66 -0.90
CA HIS A 303 -4.01 1.45 -2.10
C HIS A 303 -2.60 1.29 -2.68
N GLY A 304 -1.57 1.33 -1.83
CA GLY A 304 -0.18 1.12 -2.24
C GLY A 304 0.02 -0.26 -2.86
N LEU A 305 -0.49 -1.32 -2.22
CA LEU A 305 -0.45 -2.69 -2.75
C LEU A 305 -1.13 -2.81 -4.13
N CYS A 306 -2.32 -2.22 -4.30
CA CYS A 306 -3.02 -2.21 -5.58
C CYS A 306 -2.25 -1.41 -6.64
N GLY A 307 -1.62 -0.30 -6.25
CA GLY A 307 -0.76 0.50 -7.11
C GLY A 307 0.43 -0.29 -7.63
N ILE A 308 1.11 -1.06 -6.77
CA ILE A 308 2.21 -1.95 -7.18
C ILE A 308 1.69 -2.97 -8.21
N VAL A 309 0.60 -3.67 -7.93
CA VAL A 309 0.05 -4.69 -8.83
C VAL A 309 -0.29 -4.13 -10.20
N LEU A 310 -1.01 -3.00 -10.26
CA LEU A 310 -1.44 -2.41 -11.52
C LEU A 310 -0.25 -1.89 -12.33
N CYS A 311 0.74 -1.28 -11.67
CA CYS A 311 1.93 -0.77 -12.33
C CYS A 311 2.84 -1.90 -12.81
N GLU A 312 3.10 -2.92 -11.99
CA GLU A 312 3.92 -4.08 -12.38
C GLU A 312 3.26 -4.88 -13.51
N ALA A 313 1.96 -5.17 -13.41
CA ALA A 313 1.24 -5.88 -14.48
C ALA A 313 1.28 -5.11 -15.80
N TYR A 314 1.11 -3.78 -15.76
CA TYR A 314 1.25 -2.93 -16.94
C TYR A 314 2.69 -2.95 -17.48
N ALA A 315 3.71 -2.78 -16.62
CA ALA A 315 5.11 -2.78 -17.03
C ALA A 315 5.55 -4.12 -17.67
N MET A 316 5.04 -5.25 -17.16
CA MET A 316 5.39 -6.58 -17.67
C MET A 316 4.72 -6.89 -19.00
N THR A 317 3.51 -6.39 -19.25
CA THR A 317 2.68 -6.82 -20.39
C THR A 317 2.50 -5.75 -21.46
N ASN A 318 2.72 -4.47 -21.12
CA ASN A 318 2.34 -3.31 -21.92
C ASN A 318 0.87 -3.30 -22.35
N ASP A 319 -0.01 -3.98 -21.60
CA ASP A 319 -1.44 -4.02 -21.90
C ASP A 319 -2.09 -2.67 -21.59
N LYS A 320 -2.50 -1.96 -22.65
CA LYS A 320 -3.13 -0.63 -22.57
C LYS A 320 -4.42 -0.61 -21.76
N ARG A 321 -5.07 -1.76 -21.53
CA ARG A 321 -6.24 -1.87 -20.65
C ARG A 321 -5.91 -1.51 -19.20
N LEU A 322 -4.65 -1.72 -18.77
CA LEU A 322 -4.19 -1.43 -17.41
C LEU A 322 -3.66 -0.01 -17.22
N LEU A 323 -3.22 0.65 -18.31
CA LEU A 323 -2.55 1.95 -18.28
C LEU A 323 -3.31 3.00 -17.46
N ASN A 324 -4.63 3.15 -17.71
CA ASN A 324 -5.42 4.17 -17.04
C ASN A 324 -5.54 3.90 -15.53
N ALA A 325 -5.85 2.66 -15.15
CA ALA A 325 -5.95 2.27 -13.74
C ALA A 325 -4.61 2.44 -13.00
N ALA A 326 -3.50 2.05 -13.63
CA ALA A 326 -2.17 2.20 -13.08
C ALA A 326 -1.81 3.68 -12.84
N GLN A 327 -2.01 4.56 -13.84
CA GLN A 327 -1.75 5.99 -13.68
C GLN A 327 -2.69 6.63 -12.64
N MET A 328 -3.96 6.22 -12.60
CA MET A 328 -4.92 6.72 -11.61
C MET A 328 -4.55 6.34 -10.18
N ALA A 329 -3.94 5.17 -9.97
CA ALA A 329 -3.39 4.77 -8.68
C ALA A 329 -2.24 5.71 -8.28
N ILE A 330 -1.24 5.90 -9.15
CA ILE A 330 -0.13 6.84 -8.89
C ILE A 330 -0.62 8.25 -8.59
N ASN A 331 -1.60 8.74 -9.35
CA ASN A 331 -2.19 10.07 -9.13
C ASN A 331 -2.85 10.20 -7.75
N HIS A 332 -3.46 9.14 -7.24
CA HIS A 332 -4.05 9.14 -5.90
C HIS A 332 -2.96 9.12 -4.80
N ILE A 333 -1.88 8.36 -4.99
CA ILE A 333 -0.71 8.39 -4.08
C ILE A 333 -0.15 9.82 -3.96
N VAL A 334 0.07 10.48 -5.10
CA VAL A 334 0.56 11.87 -5.15
C VAL A 334 -0.37 12.81 -4.40
N TYR A 335 -1.69 12.67 -4.61
CA TYR A 335 -2.69 13.47 -3.92
C TYR A 335 -2.73 13.23 -2.41
N ALA A 336 -2.53 11.98 -1.99
CA ALA A 336 -2.66 11.53 -0.62
C ALA A 336 -1.44 11.87 0.25
N GLN A 337 -0.32 12.31 -0.35
CA GLN A 337 0.88 12.66 0.39
C GLN A 337 0.63 13.83 1.35
N ASP A 338 1.23 13.76 2.53
CA ASP A 338 1.29 14.89 3.46
C ASP A 338 1.88 16.13 2.75
N PRO A 339 1.12 17.24 2.65
CA PRO A 339 1.60 18.44 1.98
C PRO A 339 2.81 19.07 2.68
N VAL A 340 3.00 18.83 3.98
CA VAL A 340 4.07 19.43 4.81
C VAL A 340 5.24 18.48 4.98
N GLY A 341 5.03 17.34 5.65
CA GLY A 341 6.09 16.40 6.02
C GLY A 341 6.48 15.41 4.93
N GLY A 342 5.62 15.23 3.91
CA GLY A 342 5.93 14.41 2.74
C GLY A 342 5.72 12.90 2.89
N GLY A 343 5.27 12.44 4.06
CA GLY A 343 4.94 11.03 4.29
C GLY A 343 3.51 10.67 3.87
N TRP A 344 3.13 9.43 4.15
CA TRP A 344 1.76 8.92 4.03
C TRP A 344 1.40 8.16 5.29
N ARG A 345 0.12 8.13 5.63
CA ARG A 345 -0.42 7.35 6.75
C ARG A 345 -1.71 6.68 6.32
N TYR A 346 -2.64 6.41 7.24
CA TYR A 346 -3.91 5.77 6.93
C TYR A 346 -4.77 6.66 6.02
N GLN A 347 -4.97 7.93 6.39
CA GLN A 347 -5.83 8.84 5.63
C GLN A 347 -5.06 9.73 4.65
N PRO A 348 -5.65 10.12 3.51
CA PRO A 348 -5.04 11.09 2.60
C PRO A 348 -4.70 12.41 3.31
N ARG A 349 -3.51 12.94 3.02
CA ARG A 349 -2.97 14.21 3.52
C ARG A 349 -2.66 14.24 5.02
N GLN A 350 -2.65 13.08 5.68
CA GLN A 350 -2.23 12.95 7.07
C GLN A 350 -0.71 12.93 7.19
N ALA A 351 -0.18 13.45 8.31
CA ALA A 351 1.23 13.30 8.68
C ALA A 351 1.64 11.83 8.69
N GLY A 352 2.75 11.52 8.02
CA GLY A 352 3.09 10.16 7.64
C GLY A 352 3.61 9.24 8.75
N ASP A 353 3.64 7.96 8.44
CA ASP A 353 4.37 6.92 9.16
C ASP A 353 5.29 6.13 8.21
N THR A 354 6.32 5.51 8.76
CA THR A 354 7.33 4.77 7.98
C THR A 354 6.76 3.57 7.22
N SER A 355 5.79 2.86 7.79
CA SER A 355 5.24 1.63 7.20
C SER A 355 4.34 1.85 6.00
N VAL A 356 3.51 2.89 5.97
CA VAL A 356 2.71 3.25 4.79
C VAL A 356 3.62 3.84 3.71
N VAL A 357 4.61 4.65 4.09
CA VAL A 357 5.61 5.21 3.17
C VAL A 357 6.30 4.13 2.35
N GLY A 358 6.64 2.99 2.95
CA GLY A 358 7.22 1.85 2.24
C GLY A 358 6.39 1.39 1.04
N TRP A 359 5.09 1.14 1.25
CA TRP A 359 4.19 0.67 0.19
C TRP A 359 3.92 1.74 -0.87
N GLN A 360 3.73 3.00 -0.47
CA GLN A 360 3.53 4.07 -1.45
C GLN A 360 4.77 4.28 -2.32
N LEU A 361 5.96 4.27 -1.73
CA LEU A 361 7.20 4.47 -2.46
C LEU A 361 7.48 3.31 -3.42
N MET A 362 7.21 2.06 -3.02
CA MET A 362 7.28 0.91 -3.92
C MET A 362 6.28 1.02 -5.08
N ALA A 363 5.06 1.51 -4.83
CA ALA A 363 4.10 1.76 -5.91
C ALA A 363 4.58 2.86 -6.87
N LEU A 364 5.11 3.98 -6.35
CA LEU A 364 5.72 5.03 -7.17
C LEU A 364 6.90 4.50 -7.98
N LYS A 365 7.74 3.63 -7.40
CA LYS A 365 8.88 3.01 -8.11
C LYS A 365 8.39 2.09 -9.22
N SER A 366 7.37 1.28 -8.94
CA SER A 366 6.73 0.41 -9.94
C SER A 366 6.12 1.23 -11.08
N GLY A 367 5.46 2.35 -10.77
CA GLY A 367 4.93 3.26 -11.78
C GLY A 367 6.04 3.90 -12.62
N HIS A 368 7.14 4.32 -12.00
CA HIS A 368 8.30 4.87 -12.72
C HIS A 368 8.90 3.85 -13.69
N MET A 369 9.10 2.60 -13.25
CA MET A 369 9.57 1.49 -14.09
C MET A 369 8.60 1.13 -15.23
N ALA A 370 7.32 1.48 -15.06
CA ALA A 370 6.28 1.34 -16.08
C ALA A 370 6.18 2.57 -17.01
N TYR A 371 7.12 3.52 -16.91
CA TYR A 371 7.11 4.81 -17.63
C TYR A 371 5.88 5.68 -17.38
N LEU A 372 5.24 5.52 -16.22
CA LEU A 372 4.13 6.34 -15.76
C LEU A 372 4.63 7.67 -15.16
N GLN A 373 3.73 8.64 -15.08
CA GLN A 373 4.06 9.97 -14.56
C GLN A 373 4.16 9.92 -13.03
N VAL A 374 5.38 10.07 -12.53
CA VAL A 374 5.71 10.19 -11.10
C VAL A 374 6.37 11.54 -10.85
N PRO A 375 5.70 12.48 -10.16
CA PRO A 375 6.26 13.81 -9.92
C PRO A 375 7.51 13.76 -9.04
N LYS A 376 8.60 14.40 -9.48
CA LYS A 376 9.86 14.54 -8.71
C LYS A 376 9.65 15.10 -7.31
N LEU A 377 8.76 16.09 -7.18
CA LEU A 377 8.45 16.72 -5.90
C LEU A 377 7.89 15.71 -4.88
N THR A 378 7.08 14.74 -5.34
CA THR A 378 6.54 13.69 -4.48
C THR A 378 7.65 12.80 -3.95
N VAL A 379 8.61 12.43 -4.82
CA VAL A 379 9.79 11.63 -4.46
C VAL A 379 10.68 12.39 -3.47
N ALA A 380 10.98 13.67 -3.74
CA ALA A 380 11.78 14.51 -2.86
C ALA A 380 11.15 14.66 -1.45
N LYS A 381 9.82 14.82 -1.40
CA LYS A 381 9.08 14.89 -0.13
C LYS A 381 9.11 13.56 0.65
N ALA A 382 9.12 12.42 -0.03
CA ALA A 382 9.30 11.14 0.66
C ALA A 382 10.68 11.05 1.34
N SER A 383 11.73 11.59 0.72
CA SER A 383 13.05 11.72 1.36
C SER A 383 13.00 12.62 2.60
N LEU A 384 12.33 13.77 2.51
CA LEU A 384 12.14 14.70 3.63
C LEU A 384 11.47 14.01 4.83
N PHE A 385 10.42 13.22 4.58
CA PHE A 385 9.79 12.44 5.64
C PHE A 385 10.78 11.47 6.29
N LEU A 386 11.51 10.70 5.49
CA LEU A 386 12.48 9.72 5.98
C LEU A 386 13.60 10.39 6.80
N ASP A 387 14.04 11.59 6.42
CA ASP A 387 14.98 12.38 7.22
C ASP A 387 14.38 12.67 8.62
N SER A 388 13.10 13.06 8.68
CA SER A 388 12.41 13.45 9.92
C SER A 388 12.20 12.33 10.94
N VAL A 389 12.21 11.07 10.51
CA VAL A 389 12.01 9.88 11.38
C VAL A 389 13.28 9.03 11.52
N SER A 390 14.42 9.55 11.07
CA SER A 390 15.70 8.84 11.10
C SER A 390 16.58 9.16 12.32
N LEU A 391 17.47 8.24 12.65
CA LEU A 391 18.58 8.43 13.59
C LEU A 391 19.91 8.03 12.95
N GLU A 392 20.99 8.56 13.52
CA GLU A 392 22.38 8.21 13.15
C GLU A 392 22.62 8.28 11.64
N GLU A 393 22.34 9.44 11.05
CA GLU A 393 22.53 9.70 9.61
C GLU A 393 21.75 8.71 8.72
N GLY A 394 20.56 8.30 9.18
CA GLY A 394 19.69 7.39 8.44
C GLY A 394 20.08 5.92 8.51
N ALA A 395 20.84 5.52 9.54
CA ALA A 395 21.08 4.12 9.86
C ALA A 395 19.84 3.43 10.45
N TYR A 396 19.04 4.17 11.21
CA TYR A 396 17.83 3.64 11.86
C TYR A 396 16.63 4.54 11.65
N TYR A 397 15.44 3.95 11.73
CA TYR A 397 14.19 4.66 11.51
C TYR A 397 13.17 4.30 12.58
N GLY A 398 12.41 5.29 13.03
CA GLY A 398 11.25 5.11 13.89
C GLY A 398 9.95 5.11 13.09
N TYR A 399 8.82 5.16 13.80
CA TYR A 399 7.49 5.04 13.19
C TYR A 399 6.96 6.38 12.69
N THR A 400 6.70 7.32 13.60
CA THR A 400 6.27 8.71 13.31
C THR A 400 7.26 9.76 13.85
N THR A 401 8.26 9.32 14.59
CA THR A 401 9.33 10.12 15.17
C THR A 401 10.65 9.36 15.02
N PRO A 402 11.82 10.02 15.19
CA PRO A 402 13.11 9.35 15.19
C PRO A 402 13.16 8.17 16.18
N GLY A 403 13.67 7.03 15.71
CA GLY A 403 13.75 5.82 16.52
C GLY A 403 14.59 4.73 15.88
N LYS A 404 14.72 3.61 16.60
CA LYS A 404 15.44 2.42 16.14
C LYS A 404 14.56 1.20 16.40
N ARG A 405 13.76 0.81 15.42
CA ARG A 405 12.99 -0.45 15.45
C ARG A 405 13.34 -1.31 14.22
N PRO A 406 13.41 -2.65 14.32
CA PRO A 406 13.81 -3.51 13.20
C PRO A 406 12.98 -3.30 11.93
N ALA A 407 11.64 -3.37 12.03
CA ALA A 407 10.72 -3.23 10.91
C ALA A 407 10.84 -1.88 10.20
N THR A 408 10.68 -0.78 10.95
CA THR A 408 10.78 0.58 10.37
C THR A 408 12.17 0.87 9.84
N THR A 409 13.23 0.33 10.46
CA THR A 409 14.60 0.44 9.94
C THR A 409 14.74 -0.26 8.59
N ALA A 410 14.23 -1.49 8.44
CA ALA A 410 14.24 -2.19 7.18
C ALA A 410 13.47 -1.44 6.09
N VAL A 411 12.29 -0.90 6.42
CA VAL A 411 11.49 -0.08 5.48
C VAL A 411 12.24 1.18 5.07
N GLY A 412 12.76 1.95 6.04
CA GLY A 412 13.46 3.19 5.78
C GLY A 412 14.71 3.00 4.92
N LEU A 413 15.52 1.98 5.22
CA LEU A 413 16.69 1.63 4.40
C LEU A 413 16.28 1.24 2.98
N LEU A 414 15.26 0.39 2.80
CA LEU A 414 14.79 0.02 1.45
C LEU A 414 14.31 1.25 0.68
N CYS A 415 13.55 2.14 1.32
CA CYS A 415 13.13 3.39 0.71
C CYS A 415 14.32 4.25 0.28
N ARG A 416 15.35 4.40 1.12
CA ARG A 416 16.58 5.13 0.77
C ARG A 416 17.29 4.53 -0.43
N MET A 417 17.39 3.20 -0.46
CA MET A 417 17.95 2.47 -1.59
C MET A 417 17.21 2.81 -2.90
N TYR A 418 15.87 2.80 -2.88
CA TYR A 418 15.07 3.18 -4.06
C TYR A 418 15.16 4.66 -4.41
N LEU A 419 15.41 5.53 -3.43
CA LEU A 419 15.67 6.96 -3.61
C LEU A 419 17.11 7.26 -4.08
N GLY A 420 17.91 6.24 -4.38
CA GLY A 420 19.20 6.39 -5.04
C GLY A 420 20.40 6.52 -4.10
N TRP A 421 20.24 6.23 -2.80
CA TRP A 421 21.38 6.10 -1.89
C TRP A 421 22.41 5.12 -2.44
N LYS A 422 23.69 5.49 -2.38
CA LYS A 422 24.77 4.62 -2.84
C LYS A 422 25.09 3.56 -1.79
N LYS A 423 25.67 2.45 -2.24
CA LYS A 423 25.97 1.32 -1.36
C LYS A 423 26.91 1.70 -0.20
N ASN A 424 27.80 2.67 -0.42
CA ASN A 424 28.79 3.17 0.53
C ASN A 424 28.30 4.35 1.38
N GLU A 425 27.00 4.65 1.40
CA GLU A 425 26.45 5.63 2.33
C GLU A 425 26.63 5.13 3.78
N PRO A 426 27.27 5.89 4.69
CA PRO A 426 27.60 5.40 6.04
C PRO A 426 26.38 4.92 6.83
N GLY A 427 25.25 5.65 6.73
CA GLY A 427 23.99 5.25 7.35
C GLY A 427 23.48 3.91 6.82
N LEU A 428 23.58 3.69 5.50
CA LEU A 428 23.15 2.45 4.87
C LEU A 428 23.98 1.25 5.34
N GLU A 429 25.30 1.37 5.34
CA GLU A 429 26.19 0.29 5.77
C GLU A 429 25.94 -0.11 7.21
N LYS A 430 25.76 0.89 8.10
CA LYS A 430 25.46 0.68 9.51
C LYS A 430 24.08 0.05 9.73
N GLY A 431 23.07 0.51 9.00
CA GLY A 431 21.72 -0.04 9.06
C GLY A 431 21.67 -1.49 8.56
N VAL A 432 22.37 -1.79 7.47
CA VAL A 432 22.49 -3.14 6.91
C VAL A 432 23.22 -4.09 7.87
N GLU A 433 24.29 -3.63 8.52
CA GLU A 433 24.98 -4.39 9.57
C GLU A 433 24.03 -4.71 10.73
N TYR A 434 23.24 -3.73 11.17
CA TYR A 434 22.22 -3.94 12.20
C TYR A 434 21.18 -5.00 11.80
N LEU A 435 20.64 -4.95 10.58
CA LEU A 435 19.68 -5.95 10.09
C LEU A 435 20.30 -7.35 9.97
N SER A 436 21.54 -7.44 9.46
CA SER A 436 22.26 -8.71 9.32
C SER A 436 22.61 -9.36 10.66
N ASN A 437 22.77 -8.56 11.72
CA ASN A 437 23.00 -9.04 13.08
C ASN A 437 21.70 -9.42 13.80
N HIS A 438 20.61 -8.72 13.51
CA HIS A 438 19.29 -9.10 14.01
C HIS A 438 18.82 -10.46 13.44
N GLY A 439 19.06 -10.70 12.15
CA GLY A 439 18.68 -11.94 11.48
C GLY A 439 17.16 -12.06 11.23
N PRO A 440 16.70 -13.14 10.56
CA PRO A 440 15.29 -13.37 10.29
C PRO A 440 14.46 -13.51 11.58
N SER A 441 13.31 -12.85 11.63
CA SER A 441 12.34 -13.03 12.70
C SER A 441 11.45 -14.25 12.45
N LYS A 442 11.19 -15.07 13.48
CA LYS A 442 10.23 -16.19 13.35
C LYS A 442 8.77 -15.75 13.55
N THR A 443 8.55 -14.51 13.99
CA THR A 443 7.22 -13.98 14.31
C THR A 443 6.78 -12.86 13.39
N ASP A 444 7.72 -12.14 12.76
CA ASP A 444 7.45 -10.91 12.02
C ASP A 444 7.79 -11.04 10.53
N MET A 445 6.80 -11.47 9.74
CA MET A 445 6.92 -11.56 8.29
C MET A 445 6.98 -10.20 7.60
N TYR A 446 6.44 -9.15 8.22
CA TYR A 446 6.50 -7.79 7.69
C TYR A 446 7.95 -7.29 7.69
N PHE A 447 8.61 -7.39 8.84
CA PHE A 447 10.04 -7.13 8.96
C PHE A 447 10.86 -7.98 7.97
N ASN A 448 10.63 -9.30 7.94
CA ASN A 448 11.38 -10.20 7.07
C ASN A 448 11.28 -9.81 5.59
N TYR A 449 10.10 -9.40 5.13
CA TYR A 449 9.89 -8.98 3.75
C TYR A 449 10.76 -7.78 3.35
N TYR A 450 10.80 -6.75 4.20
CA TYR A 450 11.63 -5.57 3.92
C TYR A 450 13.12 -5.86 4.13
N ALA A 451 13.49 -6.53 5.22
CA ALA A 451 14.89 -6.83 5.52
C ALA A 451 15.52 -7.75 4.48
N THR A 452 14.77 -8.73 3.96
CA THR A 452 15.22 -9.59 2.85
C THR A 452 15.56 -8.77 1.61
N GLN A 453 14.71 -7.81 1.22
CA GLN A 453 14.99 -6.95 0.06
C GLN A 453 16.22 -6.08 0.27
N VAL A 454 16.37 -5.46 1.44
CA VAL A 454 17.54 -4.64 1.79
C VAL A 454 18.83 -5.47 1.69
N LEU A 455 18.86 -6.65 2.31
CA LEU A 455 20.03 -7.53 2.31
C LEU A 455 20.29 -8.11 0.93
N ARG A 456 19.26 -8.41 0.14
CA ARG A 456 19.38 -8.88 -1.24
C ARG A 456 19.97 -7.82 -2.15
N HIS A 457 19.56 -6.56 -2.01
CA HIS A 457 20.11 -5.45 -2.77
C HIS A 457 21.56 -5.16 -2.37
N TYR A 458 21.85 -5.16 -1.07
CA TYR A 458 23.21 -4.95 -0.57
C TYR A 458 24.17 -6.09 -0.98
N GLY A 459 23.71 -7.34 -0.92
CA GLY A 459 24.45 -8.54 -1.32
C GLY A 459 25.54 -8.95 -0.33
N ALA A 460 26.63 -9.52 -0.86
CA ALA A 460 27.80 -9.99 -0.12
C ALA A 460 27.48 -11.12 0.89
N GLU A 461 28.37 -11.32 1.86
CA GLU A 461 28.26 -12.36 2.90
C GLU A 461 26.98 -12.21 3.73
N LYS A 462 26.55 -10.97 4.00
CA LYS A 462 25.33 -10.64 4.74
C LYS A 462 24.07 -11.22 4.09
N TRP A 463 23.98 -11.12 2.76
CA TRP A 463 22.91 -11.78 2.00
C TRP A 463 22.95 -13.29 2.15
N THR A 464 24.12 -13.90 2.00
CA THR A 464 24.27 -15.37 2.06
C THR A 464 23.85 -15.91 3.43
N LYS A 465 24.28 -15.26 4.51
CA LYS A 465 23.89 -15.57 5.90
C LYS A 465 22.37 -15.48 6.06
N TRP A 466 21.78 -14.35 5.71
CA TRP A 466 20.33 -14.12 5.84
C TRP A 466 19.51 -15.11 5.01
N ASN A 467 19.84 -15.23 3.73
CA ASN A 467 19.08 -16.00 2.76
C ASN A 467 19.06 -17.48 3.11
N THR A 468 20.19 -18.05 3.54
CA THR A 468 20.26 -19.46 3.92
C THR A 468 19.27 -19.75 5.05
N GLU A 469 19.30 -18.96 6.12
CA GLU A 469 18.40 -19.16 7.25
C GLU A 469 16.93 -18.92 6.88
N MET A 470 16.65 -17.83 6.16
CA MET A 470 15.30 -17.42 5.79
C MET A 470 14.65 -18.42 4.82
N ARG A 471 15.36 -18.81 3.76
CA ARG A 471 14.91 -19.77 2.74
C ARG A 471 14.62 -21.13 3.37
N ASP A 472 15.59 -21.68 4.10
CA ASP A 472 15.48 -23.04 4.66
C ASP A 472 14.37 -23.12 5.71
N TRP A 473 14.19 -22.05 6.49
CA TRP A 473 13.08 -21.94 7.42
C TRP A 473 11.72 -21.91 6.70
N LEU A 474 11.52 -21.08 5.68
CA LEU A 474 10.24 -21.06 4.96
C LEU A 474 9.95 -22.36 4.24
N VAL A 475 10.94 -22.96 3.58
CA VAL A 475 10.76 -24.27 2.93
C VAL A 475 10.30 -25.31 3.94
N LYS A 476 10.90 -25.34 5.13
CA LYS A 476 10.54 -26.27 6.20
C LYS A 476 9.13 -26.04 6.75
N GLU A 477 8.72 -24.79 6.93
CA GLU A 477 7.44 -24.44 7.56
C GLU A 477 6.25 -24.42 6.59
N GLN A 478 6.47 -24.66 5.29
CA GLN A 478 5.36 -24.73 4.34
C GLN A 478 4.44 -25.89 4.71
N SER A 479 3.13 -25.61 4.73
CA SER A 479 2.13 -26.66 4.93
C SER A 479 2.14 -27.60 3.72
N MET A 480 2.66 -28.82 3.88
CA MET A 480 2.80 -29.81 2.79
C MET A 480 1.92 -31.06 2.96
N ALA A 481 1.16 -31.14 4.05
CA ALA A 481 0.16 -32.19 4.25
C ALA A 481 -0.87 -32.20 3.11
N ASP A 482 -1.32 -33.38 2.71
CA ASP A 482 -2.32 -33.55 1.63
C ASP A 482 -3.71 -33.12 2.09
N ASN A 483 -3.92 -31.81 2.18
CA ASN A 483 -5.15 -31.16 2.56
C ASN A 483 -5.27 -29.79 1.87
N HIS A 484 -6.33 -29.04 2.17
CA HIS A 484 -6.61 -27.77 1.51
C HIS A 484 -5.58 -26.66 1.82
N MET A 485 -4.76 -26.83 2.87
CA MET A 485 -3.69 -25.90 3.26
C MET A 485 -2.37 -26.17 2.53
N LYS A 486 -2.27 -27.23 1.73
CA LYS A 486 -1.04 -27.56 0.99
C LYS A 486 -0.52 -26.35 0.20
N GLY A 487 0.75 -26.01 0.35
CA GLY A 487 1.41 -24.87 -0.31
C GLY A 487 1.33 -23.54 0.44
N SER A 488 0.64 -23.47 1.58
CA SER A 488 0.47 -22.22 2.35
C SER A 488 1.38 -22.13 3.57
N TRP A 489 1.50 -20.92 4.13
CA TRP A 489 2.18 -20.67 5.40
C TRP A 489 1.22 -20.08 6.44
N MET A 490 1.41 -20.52 7.68
CA MET A 490 0.92 -19.82 8.86
C MET A 490 2.03 -19.85 9.91
N VAL A 491 3.07 -19.06 9.64
CA VAL A 491 4.21 -18.84 10.53
C VAL A 491 4.10 -17.48 11.20
N GLY A 492 4.55 -17.42 12.44
CA GLY A 492 4.52 -16.20 13.24
C GLY A 492 3.13 -15.76 13.69
N ASN A 493 3.13 -14.83 14.62
CA ASN A 493 1.95 -14.18 15.19
C ASN A 493 2.15 -12.66 15.34
N GLY A 494 3.17 -12.10 14.67
CA GLY A 494 3.45 -10.66 14.64
C GLY A 494 2.74 -9.93 13.50
N HIS A 495 3.14 -8.67 13.28
CA HIS A 495 2.54 -7.68 12.37
C HIS A 495 1.73 -8.25 11.20
N GLY A 496 0.41 -8.06 11.25
CA GLY A 496 -0.52 -8.39 10.17
C GLY A 496 -0.91 -9.87 10.07
N ALA A 497 -0.27 -10.77 10.81
CA ALA A 497 -0.63 -12.19 10.79
C ALA A 497 -2.02 -12.44 11.40
N GLY A 498 -2.40 -11.69 12.45
CA GLY A 498 -3.75 -11.75 13.02
C GLY A 498 -4.81 -11.13 12.11
N ALA A 499 -4.50 -9.98 11.51
CA ALA A 499 -5.43 -9.24 10.67
C ALA A 499 -5.61 -9.90 9.29
N GLY A 500 -4.52 -10.26 8.61
CA GLY A 500 -4.52 -10.84 7.27
C GLY A 500 -4.53 -12.37 7.22
N GLY A 501 -4.21 -13.04 8.33
CA GLY A 501 -4.25 -14.50 8.45
C GLY A 501 -3.33 -15.23 7.47
N ARG A 502 -3.67 -16.48 7.18
CA ARG A 502 -2.90 -17.37 6.28
C ARG A 502 -2.68 -16.77 4.89
N LEU A 503 -3.64 -16.02 4.34
CA LEU A 503 -3.47 -15.38 3.03
C LEU A 503 -2.30 -14.40 3.05
N TYR A 504 -2.26 -13.52 4.05
CA TYR A 504 -1.17 -12.56 4.21
C TYR A 504 0.18 -13.26 4.42
N THR A 505 0.25 -14.20 5.37
CA THR A 505 1.49 -14.91 5.67
C THR A 505 2.01 -15.70 4.48
N THR A 506 1.13 -16.35 3.71
CA THR A 506 1.50 -17.06 2.48
C THR A 506 2.02 -16.09 1.43
N SER A 507 1.37 -14.93 1.26
CA SER A 507 1.79 -13.90 0.29
C SER A 507 3.19 -13.38 0.62
N MET A 508 3.43 -13.03 1.90
CA MET A 508 4.73 -12.54 2.35
C MET A 508 5.84 -13.60 2.21
N ALA A 509 5.56 -14.86 2.60
CA ALA A 509 6.52 -15.96 2.45
C ALA A 509 6.88 -16.21 0.99
N THR A 510 5.88 -16.20 0.10
CA THR A 510 6.10 -16.41 -1.33
C THR A 510 6.95 -15.28 -1.91
N MET A 511 6.62 -14.01 -1.62
CA MET A 511 7.39 -12.88 -2.11
C MET A 511 8.83 -12.84 -1.57
N ILE A 512 9.07 -13.32 -0.34
CA ILE A 512 10.42 -13.47 0.21
C ILE A 512 11.22 -14.51 -0.58
N LEU A 513 10.60 -15.63 -0.95
CA LEU A 513 11.25 -16.67 -1.77
C LEU A 513 11.42 -16.26 -3.25
N GLU A 514 10.69 -15.26 -3.73
CA GLU A 514 10.82 -14.72 -5.09
C GLU A 514 11.90 -13.64 -5.22
N VAL A 515 12.48 -13.17 -4.11
CA VAL A 515 13.37 -11.99 -4.06
C VAL A 515 14.59 -12.09 -4.98
N TYR A 516 14.99 -13.30 -5.38
CA TYR A 516 16.12 -13.56 -6.27
C TYR A 516 15.96 -12.88 -7.63
N TYR A 517 14.74 -12.90 -8.18
CA TYR A 517 14.38 -12.47 -9.53
C TYR A 517 13.31 -11.37 -9.56
N ARG A 518 12.54 -11.21 -8.47
CA ARG A 518 11.44 -10.25 -8.39
C ARG A 518 11.90 -8.80 -8.53
N HIS A 519 13.06 -8.48 -7.92
CA HIS A 519 13.67 -7.16 -7.93
C HIS A 519 15.10 -7.25 -8.46
N MET A 520 15.38 -6.55 -9.56
CA MET A 520 16.74 -6.49 -10.09
C MET A 520 17.69 -5.80 -9.10
N PRO A 521 18.97 -6.24 -8.99
CA PRO A 521 19.93 -5.63 -8.07
C PRO A 521 20.22 -4.16 -8.43
N ILE A 522 19.87 -3.24 -7.53
CA ILE A 522 20.04 -1.79 -7.71
C ILE A 522 21.49 -1.30 -7.73
N TYR A 523 22.46 -2.09 -7.23
CA TYR A 523 23.88 -1.69 -7.18
C TYR A 523 24.74 -2.34 -8.26
N LYS A 524 24.14 -3.07 -9.22
CA LYS A 524 24.86 -3.56 -10.40
C LYS A 524 24.84 -2.49 -11.50
N THR A 525 25.87 -2.48 -12.34
CA THR A 525 26.23 -1.45 -13.33
C THR A 525 25.14 -1.09 -14.37
N GLN A 526 24.00 -1.81 -14.40
CA GLN A 526 22.85 -1.57 -15.29
C GLN A 526 21.66 -0.86 -14.62
N ALA A 527 21.68 -0.59 -13.32
CA ALA A 527 20.54 0.01 -12.60
C ALA A 527 20.33 1.52 -12.84
N ALA A 528 21.20 2.18 -13.59
CA ALA A 528 21.21 3.63 -13.73
C ALA A 528 20.00 4.21 -14.47
N GLU A 529 19.29 3.42 -15.29
CA GLU A 529 18.06 3.86 -15.99
C GLU A 529 16.79 3.71 -15.14
N ASP A 530 16.82 2.87 -14.10
CA ASP A 530 15.67 2.62 -13.24
C ASP A 530 15.58 3.63 -12.07
N ASP A 531 16.65 4.34 -11.73
CA ASP A 531 16.71 5.31 -10.62
C ASP A 531 15.62 6.39 -10.76
N PHE A 532 15.05 6.82 -9.63
CA PHE A 532 14.15 7.96 -9.68
C PHE A 532 14.89 9.18 -10.23
N PRO A 533 14.26 9.98 -11.09
CA PRO A 533 14.87 11.19 -11.58
C PRO A 533 14.82 12.20 -10.44
N LEU A 534 15.92 12.30 -9.68
CA LEU A 534 16.05 13.22 -8.56
C LEU A 534 15.87 14.69 -9.00
#